data_AF-A0A1X7T099-F1
#
_entry.id   AF-A0A1X7T099-F1
#
_cell.length_a   1.000
_cell.length_b   1.000
_cell.length_c   1.000
_cell.angle_alpha   90.00
_cell.angle_beta   90.00
_cell.angle_gamma   90.00
#
_symmetry.space_group_name_H-M   'P 1'
#
loop_
_entity.id
_entity.type
_entity.pdbx_description
1 polymer ?
#
loop_
_entity_poly.entity_id
_entity_poly.type
_entity_poly.pdbx_seq_one_letter_code
_entity_poly.pdbx_strand_id
1 'polypeptide(L)'
;MISKDAYLPRTLSNHFIIIIMKSCLIANNTRTGLFINEKFLTSVQINITDTELIGNKANVIFNSFSISLSNVTVANGTSTGLLLSLSIVTIENELTFKHNTGVVGGGLAINDSSQLILTSSANLEFIDNHVSYKGGGIYVEETSYSGITLEAPNIPLTLINNSAEIFGDDIYGYTDSGSNRFNLTNPNISSTGYVREISFCNVPPGYKQIYAGQALRFHIALLGYDYFGSLNVTDGKLEISDGLTPDSAHTVDYVYARSKPGSNCSLVEYKPNHPPSHITHKVDLSVLAVKVFRERM
;
A
#
# COMPACT_ATOMS: atom_id res chain seq x y z
N MET A 1 43.75 40.07 -17.87
CA MET A 1 43.35 39.47 -16.59
C MET A 1 41.90 39.88 -16.35
N ILE A 2 40.96 39.04 -16.80
CA ILE A 2 39.52 39.31 -16.72
C ILE A 2 39.06 38.74 -15.38
N SER A 3 38.65 39.61 -14.46
CA SER A 3 38.08 39.22 -13.17
C SER A 3 36.76 38.51 -13.43
N LYS A 4 36.68 37.25 -13.01
CA LYS A 4 35.43 36.49 -12.93
C LYS A 4 34.49 37.23 -11.99
N ASP A 5 33.36 37.72 -12.51
CA ASP A 5 32.21 37.97 -11.66
C ASP A 5 31.79 36.63 -11.05
N ALA A 6 32.07 36.51 -9.76
CA ALA A 6 31.53 35.44 -8.94
C ALA A 6 30.01 35.58 -8.95
N TYR A 7 29.33 34.67 -9.64
CA TYR A 7 27.93 34.40 -9.41
C TYR A 7 27.78 33.95 -7.94
N LEU A 8 27.55 34.91 -7.06
CA LEU A 8 26.96 34.67 -5.76
C LEU A 8 25.61 34.00 -6.01
N PRO A 9 25.35 32.78 -5.48
CA PRO A 9 24.00 32.28 -5.41
C PRO A 9 23.22 33.34 -4.63
N ARG A 10 22.24 33.99 -5.27
CA ARG A 10 21.23 34.72 -4.52
C ARG A 10 20.71 33.74 -3.48
N THR A 11 20.97 34.05 -2.22
CA THR A 11 20.31 33.41 -1.10
C THR A 11 18.82 33.41 -1.43
N LEU A 12 18.26 32.21 -1.62
CA LEU A 12 16.81 32.03 -1.64
C LEU A 12 16.34 32.55 -0.29
N SER A 13 15.86 33.80 -0.28
CA SER A 13 15.12 34.35 0.83
C SER A 13 14.06 33.32 1.20
N ASN A 14 13.98 32.93 2.47
CA ASN A 14 12.98 32.00 3.00
C ASN A 14 11.59 32.61 2.78
N HIS A 15 11.05 32.45 1.57
CA HIS A 15 9.71 32.85 1.22
C HIS A 15 8.82 31.64 1.42
N PHE A 16 8.03 31.70 2.49
CA PHE A 16 6.94 30.77 2.68
C PHE A 16 5.88 31.06 1.62
N ILE A 17 5.60 30.08 0.76
CA ILE A 17 4.62 30.21 -0.31
C ILE A 17 3.38 29.44 0.11
N ILE A 18 2.23 30.11 0.08
CA ILE A 18 0.94 29.45 0.28
C ILE A 18 0.22 29.42 -1.07
N ILE A 19 -0.14 28.22 -1.51
CA ILE A 19 -0.96 28.00 -2.68
C ILE A 19 -2.35 27.59 -2.21
N ILE A 20 -3.38 28.30 -2.66
CA ILE A 20 -4.76 27.99 -2.32
C ILE A 20 -5.51 27.64 -3.60
N MET A 21 -6.02 26.42 -3.66
CA MET A 21 -6.97 25.97 -4.67
C MET A 21 -8.34 25.87 -4.01
N LYS A 22 -9.31 26.65 -4.49
CA LYS A 22 -10.64 26.69 -3.88
C LYS A 22 -11.72 26.67 -4.94
N SER A 23 -12.80 25.91 -4.67
CA SER A 23 -14.01 25.92 -5.53
C SER A 23 -13.70 25.59 -6.99
N CYS A 24 -12.78 24.66 -7.22
CA CYS A 24 -12.30 24.28 -8.53
C CYS A 24 -13.03 23.02 -9.04
N LEU A 25 -13.27 22.97 -10.35
CA LEU A 25 -13.62 21.74 -11.06
C LEU A 25 -12.49 21.43 -12.04
N ILE A 26 -11.75 20.35 -11.78
CA ILE A 26 -10.70 19.83 -12.67
C ILE A 26 -11.22 18.54 -13.26
N ALA A 27 -11.56 18.54 -14.56
CA ALA A 27 -12.29 17.43 -15.14
C ALA A 27 -11.84 17.00 -16.54
N ASN A 28 -12.13 15.74 -16.86
CA ASN A 28 -11.98 15.12 -18.18
C ASN A 28 -10.56 15.19 -18.76
N ASN A 29 -9.55 15.15 -17.90
CA ASN A 29 -8.16 15.12 -18.34
C ASN A 29 -7.74 13.70 -18.72
N THR A 30 -7.30 13.52 -19.96
CA THR A 30 -6.91 12.21 -20.53
C THR A 30 -5.62 11.64 -19.94
N ARG A 31 -4.83 12.45 -19.23
CA ARG A 31 -3.57 12.04 -18.59
C ARG A 31 -3.60 12.22 -17.08
N THR A 32 -3.70 13.45 -16.61
CA THR A 32 -3.64 13.78 -15.19
C THR A 32 -4.47 15.03 -14.95
N GLY A 33 -5.32 15.01 -13.92
CA GLY A 33 -6.07 16.17 -13.47
C GLY A 33 -5.21 17.03 -12.55
N LEU A 34 -5.08 16.59 -11.31
CA LEU A 34 -4.18 17.20 -10.33
C LEU A 34 -2.80 16.53 -10.35
N PHE A 35 -1.74 17.32 -10.52
CA PHE A 35 -0.36 16.86 -10.38
C PHE A 35 0.42 17.86 -9.55
N ILE A 36 0.78 17.47 -8.32
CA ILE A 36 1.59 18.29 -7.41
C ILE A 36 2.96 17.64 -7.24
N ASN A 37 4.01 18.43 -7.43
CA ASN A 37 5.39 18.00 -7.20
C ASN A 37 6.25 19.14 -6.63
N GLU A 38 6.63 19.04 -5.35
CA GLU A 38 7.38 20.08 -4.63
C GLU A 38 8.88 19.80 -4.53
N LYS A 39 9.45 18.86 -5.32
CA LYS A 39 10.86 18.44 -5.25
C LYS A 39 11.89 19.58 -5.14
N PHE A 40 11.60 20.74 -5.73
CA PHE A 40 12.50 21.91 -5.76
C PHE A 40 11.97 23.13 -5.03
N LEU A 41 10.83 23.01 -4.35
CA LEU A 41 10.20 24.11 -3.63
C LEU A 41 10.43 23.92 -2.13
N THR A 42 11.30 24.74 -1.54
CA THR A 42 11.44 24.81 -0.08
C THR A 42 10.31 25.66 0.48
N SER A 43 9.62 25.17 1.52
CA SER A 43 8.64 25.93 2.31
C SER A 43 7.37 26.34 1.55
N VAL A 44 6.71 25.38 0.91
CA VAL A 44 5.36 25.56 0.32
C VAL A 44 4.32 24.87 1.20
N GLN A 45 3.17 25.52 1.37
CA GLN A 45 1.95 24.92 1.87
C GLN A 45 0.88 25.01 0.78
N ILE A 46 0.18 23.90 0.50
CA ILE A 46 -0.92 23.88 -0.48
C ILE A 46 -2.21 23.46 0.21
N ASN A 47 -3.22 24.32 0.11
CA ASN A 47 -4.55 24.06 0.66
C ASN A 47 -5.52 23.89 -0.51
N ILE A 48 -6.18 22.73 -0.59
CA ILE A 48 -7.19 22.43 -1.59
C ILE A 48 -8.53 22.29 -0.90
N THR A 49 -9.46 23.18 -1.24
CA THR A 49 -10.76 23.29 -0.57
C THR A 49 -11.92 23.31 -1.56
N ASP A 50 -13.05 22.69 -1.20
CA ASP A 50 -14.29 22.71 -1.99
C ASP A 50 -14.05 22.35 -3.47
N THR A 51 -13.25 21.32 -3.76
CA THR A 51 -12.74 21.03 -5.11
C THR A 51 -13.17 19.66 -5.60
N GLU A 52 -13.53 19.59 -6.89
CA GLU A 52 -13.94 18.36 -7.57
C GLU A 52 -12.92 17.95 -8.64
N LEU A 53 -12.46 16.70 -8.58
CA LEU A 53 -11.56 16.07 -9.54
C LEU A 53 -12.31 14.94 -10.27
N ILE A 54 -12.90 15.23 -11.44
CA ILE A 54 -13.90 14.35 -12.07
C ILE A 54 -13.45 13.85 -13.45
N GLY A 55 -13.51 12.54 -13.71
CA GLY A 55 -13.22 12.00 -15.04
C GLY A 55 -11.74 12.16 -15.46
N ASN A 56 -10.85 12.41 -14.50
CA ASN A 56 -9.42 12.51 -14.75
C ASN A 56 -8.83 11.11 -14.77
N LYS A 57 -7.89 10.85 -15.68
CA LYS A 57 -7.20 9.56 -15.69
C LYS A 57 -6.43 9.30 -14.39
N ALA A 58 -5.80 10.31 -13.79
CA ALA A 58 -5.09 10.18 -12.52
C ALA A 58 -5.02 11.52 -11.78
N ASN A 59 -4.88 11.47 -10.46
CA ASN A 59 -4.49 12.61 -9.62
C ASN A 59 -3.34 12.18 -8.72
N VAL A 60 -2.29 13.00 -8.63
CA VAL A 60 -1.03 12.61 -7.98
C VAL A 60 -0.50 13.75 -7.13
N ILE A 61 -0.14 13.42 -5.89
CA ILE A 61 0.65 14.27 -4.99
C ILE A 61 1.97 13.56 -4.75
N PHE A 62 3.07 14.23 -5.10
CA PHE A 62 4.39 13.63 -5.12
C PHE A 62 5.43 14.57 -4.48
N ASN A 63 6.31 14.05 -3.61
CA ASN A 63 7.32 14.85 -2.91
C ASN A 63 6.76 16.11 -2.23
N SER A 64 5.60 16.02 -1.58
CA SER A 64 4.93 17.17 -0.97
C SER A 64 4.59 16.92 0.49
N PHE A 65 5.03 17.80 1.39
CA PHE A 65 4.98 17.54 2.83
C PHE A 65 4.03 18.45 3.61
N SER A 66 3.38 19.40 2.95
CA SER A 66 2.44 20.34 3.57
C SER A 66 1.24 20.58 2.67
N ILE A 67 0.45 19.52 2.46
CA ILE A 67 -0.82 19.60 1.72
C ILE A 67 -1.96 19.43 2.71
N SER A 68 -2.99 20.29 2.62
CA SER A 68 -4.29 20.04 3.26
C SER A 68 -5.42 19.93 2.24
N LEU A 69 -6.31 18.96 2.47
CA LEU A 69 -7.52 18.74 1.68
C LEU A 69 -8.76 18.90 2.57
N SER A 70 -9.75 19.63 2.09
CA SER A 70 -11.02 19.85 2.80
C SER A 70 -12.18 19.96 1.82
N ASN A 71 -13.22 19.14 1.98
CA ASN A 71 -14.36 19.07 1.05
C ASN A 71 -13.91 18.78 -0.39
N VAL A 72 -13.13 17.72 -0.57
CA VAL A 72 -12.62 17.31 -1.88
C VAL A 72 -13.32 16.05 -2.35
N THR A 73 -13.83 16.07 -3.58
CA THR A 73 -14.40 14.89 -4.24
C THR A 73 -13.54 14.47 -5.42
N VAL A 74 -13.23 13.18 -5.50
CA VAL A 74 -12.49 12.57 -6.61
C VAL A 74 -13.32 11.45 -7.20
N ALA A 75 -13.69 11.57 -8.48
CA ALA A 75 -14.67 10.65 -9.05
C ALA A 75 -14.45 10.29 -10.51
N ASN A 76 -15.03 9.15 -10.89
CA ASN A 76 -15.10 8.67 -12.27
C ASN A 76 -13.72 8.56 -12.94
N GLY A 77 -12.67 8.32 -12.15
CA GLY A 77 -11.30 8.15 -12.64
C GLY A 77 -11.09 6.80 -13.31
N THR A 78 -10.28 6.77 -14.37
CA THR A 78 -9.88 5.52 -15.05
C THR A 78 -8.62 4.87 -14.46
N SER A 79 -8.16 5.38 -13.32
CA SER A 79 -7.05 4.90 -12.50
C SER A 79 -7.34 5.32 -11.05
N THR A 80 -6.47 4.92 -10.12
CA THR A 80 -6.47 5.35 -8.72
C THR A 80 -6.91 6.81 -8.59
N GLY A 81 -7.97 7.05 -7.82
CA GLY A 81 -8.57 8.36 -7.65
C GLY A 81 -7.52 9.38 -7.22
N LEU A 82 -6.79 9.10 -6.14
CA LEU A 82 -5.65 9.89 -5.68
C LEU A 82 -4.48 8.98 -5.31
N LEU A 83 -3.31 9.26 -5.88
CA LEU A 83 -2.04 8.64 -5.51
C LEU A 83 -1.20 9.60 -4.66
N LEU A 84 -0.80 9.15 -3.48
CA LEU A 84 0.22 9.77 -2.65
C LEU A 84 1.52 9.01 -2.79
N SER A 85 2.61 9.71 -3.08
CA SER A 85 3.96 9.12 -3.09
C SER A 85 4.96 10.12 -2.50
N LEU A 86 5.79 9.69 -1.54
CA LEU A 86 6.74 10.55 -0.81
C LEU A 86 6.10 11.84 -0.29
N SER A 87 4.90 11.74 0.27
CA SER A 87 4.06 12.91 0.58
C SER A 87 3.32 12.80 1.91
N ILE A 88 3.11 13.93 2.57
CA ILE A 88 2.30 14.06 3.78
C ILE A 88 1.10 14.94 3.44
N VAL A 89 -0.11 14.37 3.62
CA VAL A 89 -1.36 15.04 3.31
C VAL A 89 -2.26 15.01 4.53
N THR A 90 -2.76 16.18 4.94
CA THR A 90 -3.72 16.34 6.04
C THR A 90 -5.14 16.47 5.49
N ILE A 91 -6.08 15.70 6.04
CA ILE A 91 -7.50 15.81 5.74
C ILE A 91 -8.18 16.56 6.88
N GLU A 92 -8.72 17.73 6.56
CA GLU A 92 -9.33 18.61 7.56
C GLU A 92 -10.84 18.39 7.70
N ASN A 93 -11.51 17.93 6.63
CA ASN A 93 -12.96 17.71 6.60
C ASN A 93 -13.31 16.55 5.66
N GLU A 94 -14.29 16.69 4.77
CA GLU A 94 -14.75 15.62 3.89
C GLU A 94 -13.75 15.34 2.74
N LEU A 95 -13.41 14.07 2.54
CA LEU A 95 -12.71 13.57 1.36
C LEU A 95 -13.45 12.35 0.81
N THR A 96 -13.96 12.47 -0.41
CA THR A 96 -14.88 11.51 -1.02
C THR A 96 -14.31 10.95 -2.32
N PHE A 97 -14.25 9.63 -2.43
CA PHE A 97 -13.83 8.89 -3.62
C PHE A 97 -14.97 8.04 -4.16
N LYS A 98 -15.37 8.27 -5.42
CA LYS A 98 -16.49 7.51 -6.02
C LYS A 98 -16.25 7.06 -7.46
N HIS A 99 -16.63 5.82 -7.77
CA HIS A 99 -16.59 5.27 -9.13
C HIS A 99 -15.22 5.37 -9.81
N ASN A 100 -14.14 5.32 -9.03
CA ASN A 100 -12.79 5.30 -9.58
C ASN A 100 -12.40 3.86 -9.88
N THR A 101 -11.60 3.66 -10.92
CA THR A 101 -11.04 2.35 -11.26
C THR A 101 -9.55 2.30 -10.92
N GLY A 102 -8.83 1.21 -11.16
CA GLY A 102 -7.37 1.22 -11.02
C GLY A 102 -6.75 -0.16 -10.96
N VAL A 103 -5.43 -0.19 -10.76
CA VAL A 103 -4.72 -1.45 -10.45
C VAL A 103 -4.75 -1.67 -8.94
N VAL A 104 -4.37 -0.67 -8.16
CA VAL A 104 -4.46 -0.69 -6.68
C VAL A 104 -5.05 0.62 -6.18
N GLY A 105 -5.72 0.59 -5.02
CA GLY A 105 -6.21 1.81 -4.37
C GLY A 105 -7.21 2.55 -5.25
N GLY A 106 -8.38 1.98 -5.52
CA GLY A 106 -9.32 2.56 -6.49
C GLY A 106 -9.69 3.99 -6.11
N GLY A 107 -10.01 4.24 -4.85
CA GLY A 107 -10.09 5.59 -4.32
C GLY A 107 -8.72 6.20 -4.03
N LEU A 108 -7.98 5.60 -3.09
CA LEU A 108 -6.73 6.15 -2.57
C LEU A 108 -5.61 5.11 -2.57
N ALA A 109 -4.43 5.48 -3.06
CA ALA A 109 -3.19 4.73 -2.86
C ALA A 109 -2.16 5.58 -2.09
N ILE A 110 -1.56 4.99 -1.06
CA ILE A 110 -0.51 5.60 -0.22
C ILE A 110 0.77 4.78 -0.40
N ASN A 111 1.74 5.34 -1.13
CA ASN A 111 2.97 4.65 -1.52
C ASN A 111 4.23 5.42 -1.08
N ASP A 112 5.38 4.78 -1.20
CA ASP A 112 6.70 5.39 -1.08
C ASP A 112 6.84 6.23 0.22
N SER A 113 6.50 5.64 1.36
CA SER A 113 6.58 6.31 2.67
C SER A 113 5.66 7.53 2.85
N SER A 114 4.55 7.59 2.12
CA SER A 114 3.54 8.65 2.28
C SER A 114 2.69 8.51 3.55
N GLN A 115 2.25 9.64 4.10
CA GLN A 115 1.35 9.66 5.25
C GLN A 115 0.07 10.43 4.93
N LEU A 116 -1.07 9.84 5.31
CA LEU A 116 -2.34 10.53 5.39
C LEU A 116 -2.63 10.83 6.87
N ILE A 117 -2.79 12.10 7.22
CA ILE A 117 -3.10 12.55 8.57
C ILE A 117 -4.56 13.01 8.59
N LEU A 118 -5.35 12.51 9.54
CA LEU A 118 -6.77 12.83 9.66
C LEU A 118 -7.02 13.62 10.94
N THR A 119 -7.54 14.83 10.79
CA THR A 119 -7.95 15.64 11.95
C THR A 119 -9.23 15.07 12.56
N SER A 120 -9.61 15.58 13.74
CA SER A 120 -10.86 15.19 14.41
C SER A 120 -12.15 15.52 13.65
N SER A 121 -12.07 16.40 12.64
CA SER A 121 -13.20 16.80 11.81
C SER A 121 -13.24 16.07 10.46
N ALA A 122 -12.24 15.22 10.17
CA ALA A 122 -12.17 14.48 8.93
C ALA A 122 -13.36 13.52 8.79
N ASN A 123 -13.81 13.33 7.55
CA ASN A 123 -14.77 12.29 7.16
C ASN A 123 -14.34 11.71 5.82
N LEU A 124 -14.20 10.38 5.75
CA LEU A 124 -13.76 9.70 4.55
C LEU A 124 -14.86 8.82 3.96
N GLU A 125 -15.10 8.95 2.66
CA GLU A 125 -16.05 8.12 1.94
C GLU A 125 -15.43 7.48 0.69
N PHE A 126 -15.59 6.17 0.56
CA PHE A 126 -15.11 5.37 -0.57
C PHE A 126 -16.28 4.54 -1.10
N ILE A 127 -16.80 4.92 -2.26
CA ILE A 127 -18.05 4.38 -2.79
C ILE A 127 -17.85 3.87 -4.22
N ASP A 128 -18.23 2.62 -4.49
CA ASP A 128 -18.21 2.02 -5.84
C ASP A 128 -16.84 2.14 -6.55
N ASN A 129 -15.72 2.04 -5.81
CA ASN A 129 -14.39 2.06 -6.41
C ASN A 129 -13.92 0.63 -6.74
N HIS A 130 -13.34 0.42 -7.92
CA HIS A 130 -13.06 -0.91 -8.46
C HIS A 130 -11.62 -1.07 -8.95
N VAL A 131 -10.91 -2.11 -8.50
CA VAL A 131 -9.53 -2.33 -8.95
C VAL A 131 -9.26 -3.75 -9.43
N SER A 132 -8.32 -3.88 -10.36
CA SER A 132 -7.90 -5.18 -10.92
C SER A 132 -6.93 -5.94 -10.02
N TYR A 133 -6.54 -5.41 -8.86
CA TYR A 133 -5.60 -6.08 -7.96
C TYR A 133 -5.97 -5.94 -6.48
N LYS A 134 -5.68 -4.80 -5.84
CA LYS A 134 -5.76 -4.69 -4.37
C LYS A 134 -6.29 -3.36 -3.86
N GLY A 135 -7.13 -3.40 -2.82
CA GLY A 135 -7.59 -2.19 -2.13
C GLY A 135 -8.53 -1.38 -3.03
N GLY A 136 -9.77 -1.83 -3.23
CA GLY A 136 -10.74 -1.10 -4.06
C GLY A 136 -11.01 0.30 -3.52
N GLY A 137 -11.20 0.45 -2.21
CA GLY A 137 -11.24 1.76 -1.54
C GLY A 137 -9.84 2.32 -1.33
N ILE A 138 -9.09 1.70 -0.42
CA ILE A 138 -7.79 2.17 0.08
C ILE A 138 -6.72 1.10 -0.14
N TYR A 139 -5.58 1.51 -0.67
CA TYR A 139 -4.35 0.73 -0.70
C TYR A 139 -3.24 1.49 0.05
N VAL A 140 -2.59 0.81 0.99
CA VAL A 140 -1.41 1.32 1.69
C VAL A 140 -0.24 0.40 1.42
N GLU A 141 0.86 0.95 0.94
CA GLU A 141 2.07 0.20 0.66
C GLU A 141 2.80 -0.22 1.95
N GLU A 142 3.31 -1.45 2.03
CA GLU A 142 4.19 -1.87 3.12
C GLU A 142 5.58 -1.25 2.97
N THR A 143 5.75 -0.10 3.61
CA THR A 143 7.05 0.54 3.82
C THR A 143 7.13 1.02 5.27
N SER A 144 8.33 1.39 5.73
CA SER A 144 8.55 1.78 7.13
C SER A 144 7.71 2.98 7.60
N TYR A 145 7.22 3.81 6.69
CA TYR A 145 6.55 5.07 7.02
C TYR A 145 5.23 5.31 6.27
N SER A 146 4.80 4.39 5.40
CA SER A 146 3.48 4.54 4.77
C SER A 146 2.37 4.24 5.75
N GLY A 147 1.36 5.10 5.82
CA GLY A 147 0.26 4.86 6.75
C GLY A 147 -0.80 5.94 6.81
N ILE A 148 -1.78 5.68 7.67
CA ILE A 148 -2.86 6.60 8.00
C ILE A 148 -2.82 6.86 9.50
N THR A 149 -2.66 8.13 9.87
CA THR A 149 -2.58 8.59 11.25
C THR A 149 -3.87 9.33 11.60
N LEU A 150 -4.56 8.85 12.62
CA LEU A 150 -5.77 9.49 13.14
C LEU A 150 -5.37 10.34 14.35
N GLU A 151 -5.57 11.66 14.28
CA GLU A 151 -5.27 12.56 15.40
C GLU A 151 -6.31 12.46 16.52
N ALA A 152 -7.49 11.91 16.22
CA ALA A 152 -8.57 11.66 17.17
C ALA A 152 -9.24 10.30 16.93
N PRO A 153 -9.86 9.69 17.95
CA PRO A 153 -10.64 8.47 17.77
C PRO A 153 -12.00 8.76 17.09
N ASN A 154 -12.64 7.71 16.58
CA ASN A 154 -14.00 7.73 16.03
C ASN A 154 -14.18 8.64 14.79
N ILE A 155 -13.10 8.87 14.04
CA ILE A 155 -13.17 9.53 12.72
C ILE A 155 -14.03 8.65 11.81
N PRO A 156 -15.10 9.18 11.18
CA PRO A 156 -15.96 8.38 10.31
C PRO A 156 -15.23 7.87 9.06
N LEU A 157 -15.48 6.61 8.72
CA LEU A 157 -15.03 5.99 7.48
C LEU A 157 -16.17 5.18 6.88
N THR A 158 -16.56 5.54 5.66
CA THR A 158 -17.59 4.86 4.87
C THR A 158 -16.95 4.13 3.71
N LEU A 159 -17.23 2.83 3.59
CA LEU A 159 -16.68 1.94 2.57
C LEU A 159 -17.83 1.14 1.95
N ILE A 160 -18.36 1.58 0.81
CA ILE A 160 -19.56 0.99 0.21
C ILE A 160 -19.24 0.48 -1.18
N ASN A 161 -19.54 -0.80 -1.45
CA ASN A 161 -19.46 -1.42 -2.78
C ASN A 161 -18.10 -1.25 -3.48
N ASN A 162 -17.02 -1.10 -2.74
CA ASN A 162 -15.70 -1.17 -3.35
C ASN A 162 -15.41 -2.63 -3.75
N SER A 163 -14.55 -2.83 -4.74
CA SER A 163 -14.13 -4.18 -5.13
C SER A 163 -12.68 -4.24 -5.58
N ALA A 164 -12.02 -5.37 -5.31
CA ALA A 164 -10.72 -5.71 -5.84
C ALA A 164 -10.79 -7.12 -6.45
N GLU A 165 -10.22 -7.31 -7.65
CA GLU A 165 -10.25 -8.65 -8.28
C GLU A 165 -9.48 -9.70 -7.48
N ILE A 166 -8.47 -9.30 -6.70
CA ILE A 166 -7.61 -10.23 -5.97
C ILE A 166 -7.83 -10.14 -4.45
N PHE A 167 -7.56 -9.00 -3.79
CA PHE A 167 -7.61 -8.92 -2.32
C PHE A 167 -8.00 -7.55 -1.76
N GLY A 168 -8.74 -7.55 -0.64
CA GLY A 168 -9.06 -6.35 0.13
C GLY A 168 -9.94 -5.40 -0.67
N ASP A 169 -11.22 -5.74 -0.82
CA ASP A 169 -12.14 -4.93 -1.63
C ASP A 169 -12.24 -3.50 -1.11
N ASP A 170 -12.29 -3.33 0.20
CA ASP A 170 -12.36 -2.02 0.84
C ASP A 170 -10.96 -1.50 1.16
N ILE A 171 -10.16 -2.31 1.86
CA ILE A 171 -8.84 -1.90 2.36
C ILE A 171 -7.80 -2.99 2.11
N TYR A 172 -6.65 -2.60 1.57
CA TYR A 172 -5.45 -3.43 1.55
C TYR A 172 -4.28 -2.72 2.22
N GLY A 173 -3.60 -3.41 3.15
CA GLY A 173 -2.31 -2.97 3.71
C GLY A 173 -2.39 -2.04 4.93
N TYR A 174 -3.59 -1.77 5.44
CA TYR A 174 -3.80 -0.99 6.66
C TYR A 174 -4.51 -1.83 7.73
N THR A 175 -3.95 -1.86 8.94
CA THR A 175 -4.49 -2.56 10.11
C THR A 175 -4.61 -1.61 11.28
N ASP A 176 -5.69 -1.73 12.03
CA ASP A 176 -5.95 -1.00 13.26
C ASP A 176 -5.04 -1.50 14.40
N SER A 177 -3.81 -1.00 14.43
CA SER A 177 -2.83 -1.29 15.49
C SER A 177 -2.65 -0.15 16.50
N GLY A 178 -3.51 0.87 16.46
CA GLY A 178 -3.36 2.12 17.22
C GLY A 178 -4.41 2.33 18.31
N SER A 179 -4.26 3.41 19.09
CA SER A 179 -5.26 3.83 20.08
C SER A 179 -6.47 4.54 19.46
N ASN A 180 -6.26 5.21 18.31
CA ASN A 180 -7.32 5.89 17.57
C ASN A 180 -7.78 5.00 16.42
N ARG A 181 -9.07 4.70 16.41
CA ARG A 181 -9.73 3.81 15.45
C ARG A 181 -10.76 4.57 14.65
N PHE A 182 -10.99 4.16 13.39
CA PHE A 182 -12.11 4.68 12.63
C PHE A 182 -13.44 4.24 13.25
N ASN A 183 -14.43 5.11 13.15
CA ASN A 183 -15.83 4.75 13.32
C ASN A 183 -16.37 4.31 11.96
N LEU A 184 -16.33 3.00 11.70
CA LEU A 184 -16.85 2.42 10.46
C LEU A 184 -18.37 2.63 10.39
N THR A 185 -18.85 3.36 9.38
CA THR A 185 -20.29 3.58 9.19
C THR A 185 -20.99 2.30 8.71
N ASN A 186 -20.23 1.41 8.06
CA ASN A 186 -20.61 0.03 7.73
C ASN A 186 -19.65 -0.96 8.41
N PRO A 187 -20.13 -1.85 9.31
CA PRO A 187 -19.25 -2.65 10.15
C PRO A 187 -18.56 -3.82 9.41
N ASN A 188 -19.17 -4.28 8.32
CA ASN A 188 -18.63 -5.39 7.52
C ASN A 188 -17.80 -4.81 6.38
N ILE A 189 -16.49 -4.92 6.50
CA ILE A 189 -15.53 -4.51 5.47
C ILE A 189 -14.66 -5.68 5.03
N SER A 190 -14.32 -5.72 3.76
CA SER A 190 -13.38 -6.67 3.17
C SER A 190 -11.99 -6.06 3.22
N SER A 191 -11.15 -6.59 4.11
CA SER A 191 -9.78 -6.10 4.29
C SER A 191 -8.78 -7.23 4.47
N THR A 192 -7.56 -6.98 4.05
CA THR A 192 -6.39 -7.85 4.28
C THR A 192 -5.12 -7.02 4.15
N GLY A 193 -3.99 -7.63 4.43
CA GLY A 193 -2.71 -6.95 4.48
C GLY A 193 -1.62 -7.73 3.78
N TYR A 194 -0.41 -7.28 4.02
CA TYR A 194 0.78 -7.99 3.60
C TYR A 194 0.93 -9.28 4.36
N VAL A 195 1.52 -10.27 3.69
CA VAL A 195 1.76 -11.59 4.26
C VAL A 195 2.57 -11.49 5.56
N ARG A 196 2.09 -12.17 6.59
CA ARG A 196 2.70 -12.32 7.91
C ARG A 196 2.94 -13.76 8.26
N GLU A 197 2.05 -14.65 7.82
CA GLU A 197 2.09 -16.07 8.15
C GLU A 197 1.89 -16.96 6.92
N ILE A 198 2.48 -18.14 7.00
CA ILE A 198 2.32 -19.22 6.02
C ILE A 198 1.56 -20.34 6.72
N SER A 199 0.45 -20.77 6.14
CA SER A 199 -0.30 -21.93 6.61
C SER A 199 -0.28 -23.03 5.55
N PHE A 200 0.03 -24.26 5.94
CA PHE A 200 -0.04 -25.39 5.02
C PHE A 200 -1.49 -25.87 4.89
N CYS A 201 -1.99 -25.91 3.66
CA CYS A 201 -3.36 -26.36 3.38
C CYS A 201 -3.54 -27.87 3.55
N ASN A 202 -2.45 -28.62 3.43
CA ASN A 202 -2.39 -30.06 3.66
C ASN A 202 -1.44 -30.32 4.84
N VAL A 203 -1.48 -31.54 5.39
CA VAL A 203 -0.52 -31.97 6.41
C VAL A 203 0.91 -31.62 5.94
N PRO A 204 1.69 -30.86 6.73
CA PRO A 204 3.05 -30.51 6.35
C PRO A 204 3.82 -31.79 6.02
N PRO A 205 4.51 -31.85 4.87
CA PRO A 205 5.31 -33.01 4.56
C PRO A 205 6.39 -33.13 5.63
N GLY A 206 6.41 -34.26 6.34
CA GLY A 206 7.53 -34.64 7.20
C GLY A 206 8.77 -35.00 6.34
N TYR A 207 9.61 -35.90 6.85
CA TYR A 207 10.73 -36.40 6.06
C TYR A 207 10.25 -37.05 4.76
N LYS A 208 10.77 -36.56 3.63
CA LYS A 208 10.44 -37.07 2.31
C LYS A 208 11.71 -37.33 1.51
N GLN A 209 11.89 -38.57 1.09
CA GLN A 209 12.92 -38.91 0.12
C GLN A 209 12.51 -38.38 -1.25
N ILE A 210 13.43 -37.72 -1.94
CA ILE A 210 13.25 -37.19 -3.29
C ILE A 210 14.38 -37.67 -4.20
N TYR A 211 14.05 -37.90 -5.46
CA TYR A 211 15.03 -38.27 -6.48
C TYR A 211 15.57 -37.02 -7.20
N ALA A 212 16.72 -37.16 -7.85
CA ALA A 212 17.31 -36.10 -8.65
C ALA A 212 16.30 -35.55 -9.67
N GLY A 213 16.09 -34.23 -9.68
CA GLY A 213 15.14 -33.56 -10.57
C GLY A 213 13.67 -33.61 -10.12
N GLN A 214 13.34 -34.29 -9.02
CA GLN A 214 11.98 -34.32 -8.48
C GLN A 214 11.69 -33.03 -7.70
N ALA A 215 10.58 -32.37 -8.03
CA ALA A 215 10.11 -31.21 -7.28
C ALA A 215 9.38 -31.62 -6.00
N LEU A 216 9.68 -30.93 -4.90
CA LEU A 216 8.83 -30.86 -3.72
C LEU A 216 7.69 -29.88 -3.97
N ARG A 217 6.49 -30.25 -3.55
CA ARG A 217 5.25 -29.49 -3.80
C ARG A 217 4.59 -29.18 -2.46
N PHE A 218 4.36 -27.91 -2.21
CA PHE A 218 3.70 -27.42 -1.01
C PHE A 218 2.40 -26.72 -1.41
N HIS A 219 1.30 -27.06 -0.74
CA HIS A 219 0.05 -26.32 -0.86
C HIS A 219 -0.06 -25.41 0.36
N ILE A 220 0.01 -24.10 0.14
CA ILE A 220 0.07 -23.12 1.22
C ILE A 220 -0.95 -22.00 1.00
N ALA A 221 -1.44 -21.45 2.10
CA ALA A 221 -2.15 -20.19 2.16
C ALA A 221 -1.23 -19.14 2.77
N LEU A 222 -1.20 -17.94 2.17
CA LEU A 222 -0.54 -16.79 2.76
C LEU A 222 -1.58 -15.97 3.51
N LEU A 223 -1.24 -15.60 4.73
CA LEU A 223 -2.14 -14.87 5.62
C LEU A 223 -1.52 -13.53 5.99
N GLY A 224 -2.30 -12.46 5.85
CA GLY A 224 -1.97 -11.11 6.28
C GLY A 224 -3.02 -10.61 7.28
N TYR A 225 -2.68 -9.57 8.05
CA TYR A 225 -3.65 -8.97 8.95
C TYR A 225 -4.69 -8.16 8.18
N ASP A 226 -5.96 -8.37 8.50
CA ASP A 226 -7.05 -7.50 8.09
C ASP A 226 -7.07 -6.20 8.92
N TYR A 227 -8.08 -5.36 8.68
CA TYR A 227 -8.28 -4.12 9.42
C TYR A 227 -8.37 -4.37 10.93
N PHE A 228 -9.03 -5.44 11.37
CA PHE A 228 -9.27 -5.75 12.79
C PHE A 228 -8.11 -6.51 13.46
N GLY A 229 -7.04 -6.81 12.71
CA GLY A 229 -5.90 -7.58 13.19
C GLY A 229 -6.10 -9.11 13.17
N SER A 230 -7.16 -9.60 12.52
CA SER A 230 -7.35 -11.03 12.27
C SER A 230 -6.60 -11.46 11.01
N LEU A 231 -6.21 -12.73 10.93
CA LEU A 231 -5.54 -13.26 9.75
C LEU A 231 -6.55 -13.53 8.64
N ASN A 232 -6.29 -12.96 7.46
CA ASN A 232 -7.05 -13.17 6.24
C ASN A 232 -6.12 -13.54 5.08
N VAL A 233 -6.67 -14.21 4.05
CA VAL A 233 -5.88 -14.67 2.90
C VAL A 233 -5.33 -13.47 2.13
N THR A 234 -4.11 -13.61 1.63
CA THR A 234 -3.42 -12.62 0.82
C THR A 234 -2.48 -13.31 -0.18
N ASP A 235 -1.69 -12.51 -0.90
CA ASP A 235 -0.54 -12.99 -1.66
C ASP A 235 0.76 -12.34 -1.19
N GLY A 236 1.87 -12.86 -1.68
CA GLY A 236 3.17 -12.35 -1.27
C GLY A 236 4.33 -13.09 -1.90
N LYS A 237 5.53 -12.55 -1.63
CA LYS A 237 6.79 -13.14 -2.03
C LYS A 237 7.35 -13.98 -0.88
N LEU A 238 7.70 -15.21 -1.20
CA LEU A 238 8.31 -16.17 -0.29
C LEU A 238 9.77 -16.33 -0.65
N GLU A 239 10.57 -16.52 0.39
CA GLU A 239 11.93 -16.97 0.30
C GLU A 239 11.97 -18.47 0.57
N ILE A 240 12.63 -19.20 -0.33
CA ILE A 240 12.91 -20.63 -0.14
C ILE A 240 14.39 -20.75 0.18
N SER A 241 14.69 -21.37 1.32
CA SER A 241 16.06 -21.58 1.78
C SER A 241 16.30 -23.05 2.07
N ASP A 242 17.51 -23.54 1.76
CA ASP A 242 17.87 -24.91 2.02
C ASP A 242 19.29 -25.07 2.58
N GLY A 243 19.50 -26.14 3.34
CA GLY A 243 20.79 -26.41 4.00
C GLY A 243 20.78 -27.69 4.82
N LEU A 244 21.95 -28.08 5.32
CA LEU A 244 22.10 -29.28 6.16
C LEU A 244 21.53 -29.06 7.58
N THR A 245 21.62 -27.83 8.06
CA THR A 245 21.10 -27.35 9.34
C THR A 245 20.37 -26.01 9.13
N PRO A 246 19.50 -25.58 10.07
CA PRO A 246 18.86 -24.26 10.01
C PRO A 246 19.85 -23.11 9.84
N ASP A 247 20.99 -23.17 10.54
CA ASP A 247 22.01 -22.11 10.52
C ASP A 247 22.84 -22.09 9.23
N SER A 248 22.87 -23.20 8.51
CA SER A 248 23.53 -23.32 7.20
C SER A 248 22.59 -23.06 6.02
N ALA A 249 21.31 -22.81 6.29
CA ALA A 249 20.33 -22.59 5.24
C ALA A 249 20.61 -21.28 4.52
N HIS A 250 20.68 -21.34 3.19
CA HIS A 250 20.86 -20.17 2.34
C HIS A 250 19.71 -20.07 1.35
N THR A 251 19.40 -18.86 0.94
CA THR A 251 18.35 -18.60 -0.04
C THR A 251 18.69 -19.26 -1.36
N VAL A 252 17.79 -20.10 -1.86
CA VAL A 252 17.93 -20.80 -3.13
C VAL A 252 16.92 -20.33 -4.17
N ASP A 253 15.77 -19.79 -3.76
CA ASP A 253 14.77 -19.26 -4.68
C ASP A 253 13.85 -18.22 -4.02
N TYR A 254 13.17 -17.44 -4.85
CA TYR A 254 12.07 -16.58 -4.45
C TYR A 254 10.83 -16.89 -5.28
N VAL A 255 9.75 -17.27 -4.61
CA VAL A 255 8.48 -17.61 -5.28
C VAL A 255 7.41 -16.62 -4.88
N TYR A 256 6.69 -16.09 -5.87
CA TYR A 256 5.49 -15.32 -5.60
C TYR A 256 4.29 -16.28 -5.54
N ALA A 257 3.62 -16.31 -4.39
CA ALA A 257 2.51 -17.21 -4.13
C ALA A 257 1.20 -16.42 -4.05
N ARG A 258 0.22 -16.84 -4.85
CA ARG A 258 -1.13 -16.30 -4.90
C ARG A 258 -2.12 -17.44 -5.03
N SER A 259 -3.23 -17.34 -4.29
CA SER A 259 -4.30 -18.32 -4.38
C SER A 259 -5.03 -18.24 -5.72
N LYS A 260 -5.58 -19.38 -6.19
CA LYS A 260 -6.40 -19.40 -7.41
C LYS A 260 -7.83 -18.99 -7.08
N PRO A 261 -8.59 -18.43 -8.05
CA PRO A 261 -10.02 -18.18 -7.86
C PRO A 261 -10.74 -19.43 -7.32
N GLY A 262 -11.51 -19.26 -6.24
CA GLY A 262 -12.24 -20.36 -5.58
C GLY A 262 -11.39 -21.25 -4.66
N SER A 263 -10.14 -20.89 -4.37
CA SER A 263 -9.29 -21.57 -3.39
C SER A 263 -8.53 -20.55 -2.54
N ASN A 264 -8.25 -20.90 -1.28
CA ASN A 264 -7.35 -20.11 -0.42
C ASN A 264 -5.89 -20.58 -0.52
N CYS A 265 -5.63 -21.60 -1.34
CA CYS A 265 -4.34 -22.28 -1.41
C CYS A 265 -3.63 -22.00 -2.73
N SER A 266 -2.32 -21.95 -2.64
CA SER A 266 -1.38 -21.79 -3.75
C SER A 266 -0.40 -22.96 -3.77
N LEU A 267 0.06 -23.35 -4.95
CA LEU A 267 1.06 -24.40 -5.13
C LEU A 267 2.44 -23.74 -5.24
N VAL A 268 3.35 -24.10 -4.33
CA VAL A 268 4.76 -23.74 -4.40
C VAL A 268 5.58 -24.98 -4.70
N GLU A 269 6.46 -24.88 -5.69
CA GLU A 269 7.37 -25.96 -6.07
C GLU A 269 8.81 -25.59 -5.70
N TYR A 270 9.51 -26.50 -5.04
CA TYR A 270 10.94 -26.41 -4.77
C TYR A 270 11.67 -27.53 -5.50
N LYS A 271 12.74 -27.19 -6.22
CA LYS A 271 13.62 -28.17 -6.88
C LYS A 271 15.03 -28.03 -6.29
N PRO A 272 15.56 -29.07 -5.63
CA PRO A 272 16.91 -29.01 -5.12
C PRO A 272 17.94 -28.81 -6.21
N ASN A 273 18.88 -27.89 -5.98
CA ASN A 273 19.97 -27.56 -6.89
C ASN A 273 21.31 -28.20 -6.49
N HIS A 274 21.34 -28.97 -5.40
CA HIS A 274 22.53 -29.66 -4.92
C HIS A 274 22.68 -31.07 -5.56
N PRO A 275 23.91 -31.63 -5.61
CA PRO A 275 24.13 -32.98 -6.11
C PRO A 275 23.30 -34.03 -5.36
N PRO A 276 22.91 -35.14 -6.03
CA PRO A 276 22.26 -36.25 -5.37
C PRO A 276 23.12 -36.80 -4.23
N SER A 277 22.56 -36.88 -3.03
CA SER A 277 23.24 -37.42 -1.86
C SER A 277 22.25 -38.14 -0.95
N HIS A 278 22.76 -38.98 -0.04
CA HIS A 278 21.97 -39.61 1.01
C HIS A 278 21.87 -38.76 2.28
N ILE A 279 22.12 -37.45 2.16
CA ILE A 279 22.12 -36.51 3.28
C ILE A 279 20.75 -35.84 3.36
N THR A 280 20.28 -35.62 4.59
CA THR A 280 19.04 -34.89 4.84
C THR A 280 19.30 -33.39 4.73
N HIS A 281 18.55 -32.72 3.86
CA HIS A 281 18.48 -31.27 3.80
C HIS A 281 17.21 -30.77 4.48
N LYS A 282 17.31 -29.65 5.19
CA LYS A 282 16.16 -28.89 5.68
C LYS A 282 15.78 -27.85 4.64
N VAL A 283 14.51 -27.79 4.31
CA VAL A 283 13.91 -26.74 3.48
C VAL A 283 13.10 -25.84 4.38
N ASP A 284 13.31 -24.53 4.26
CA ASP A 284 12.57 -23.51 4.98
C ASP A 284 11.81 -22.62 4.00
N LEU A 285 10.58 -22.27 4.37
CA LEU A 285 9.73 -21.34 3.64
C LEU A 285 9.50 -20.15 4.56
N SER A 286 10.01 -18.99 4.18
CA SER A 286 9.88 -17.79 4.99
C SER A 286 9.24 -16.65 4.19
N VAL A 287 8.56 -15.78 4.91
CA VAL A 287 7.96 -14.57 4.35
C VAL A 287 9.03 -13.50 4.30
N LEU A 288 9.17 -12.85 3.13
CA LEU A 288 10.06 -11.69 3.03
C LEU A 288 9.39 -10.48 3.69
N ALA A 289 9.57 -10.33 4.99
CA ALA A 289 9.12 -9.13 5.69
C ALA A 289 9.99 -7.94 5.28
N VAL A 290 9.37 -6.82 4.92
CA VAL A 290 10.07 -5.53 4.90
C VAL A 290 10.58 -5.28 6.32
N LYS A 291 11.90 -5.28 6.52
CA LYS A 291 12.52 -4.96 7.81
C LYS A 291 12.19 -3.50 8.16
N VAL A 292 11.11 -3.29 8.90
CA VAL A 292 10.78 -1.99 9.49
C VAL A 292 11.77 -1.74 10.63
N PHE A 293 12.81 -0.95 10.35
CA PHE A 293 13.69 -0.42 11.39
C PHE A 293 12.88 0.56 12.25
N ARG A 294 12.39 0.11 13.41
CA ARG A 294 11.96 1.01 14.47
C ARG A 294 13.20 1.59 15.15
N GLU A 295 13.69 2.73 14.66
CA GLU A 295 14.53 3.58 15.50
C GLU A 295 13.64 4.15 16.61
N ARG A 296 13.94 3.78 17.87
CA ARG A 296 13.41 4.49 19.02
C ARG A 296 14.07 5.87 19.03
N MET A 297 13.33 6.92 18.68
CA MET A 297 13.64 8.28 19.12
C MET A 297 13.12 8.50 20.53
#